data_AF-A0A1M6DEJ1-F1
#
_entry.id   AF-A0A1M6DEJ1-F1
#
_cell.length_a   1.000
_cell.length_b   1.000
_cell.length_c   1.000
_cell.angle_alpha   90.00
_cell.angle_beta   90.00
_cell.angle_gamma   90.00
#
_symmetry.space_group_name_H-M   'P 1'
#
loop_
_entity.id
_entity.type
_entity.pdbx_description
1 polymer ?
#
loop_
_entity_poly.entity_id
_entity_poly.type
_entity_poly.pdbx_seq_one_letter_code
_entity_poly.pdbx_strand_id
1 'polypeptide(L)'
;MELSIENFAKIKTASIKLDGITAIAGLNDTGKSTVGKILYGMFSAIANIDKSVVLAKKRSIQQELNSLLHQNNLNSHGSISQSAFRYTREFIDDLVVSENKTDALDAYLRNLEERQKEFEITYNEDLKTQITESIRKVLSIPDEKVAQSVVSLAFQKIFNERINNIDNPDADATVGLLVKNRPIELVFRDDSLESMRREISLVNSATYIDNPFVLDRLNQLTIYENREAPWVRNLTNKLISLNEKKKNEALEDEALSRMIVSEGLQKILDELDEVAPGSIDNTHDGYLYRREKSGKALSVNSLSTGLKAFAIIKRLLLNQGLKERDVLILDEPEVHLHPKWQLKYAEIIVLLQKTFNLTVVVTTHSSHFLEALDLYSKIHKTSDVCSYYFASCIQNSDLVSFENVTGQLEKIYSNLVQPSFLIDEIKEKYGVE
;
A
#
# COMPACT_ATOMS: atom_id res chain seq x y z
N MET A 1 -2.06 -6.94 -16.77
CA MET A 1 -1.11 -5.82 -16.75
C MET A 1 0.29 -6.38 -16.92
N GLU A 2 1.29 -5.55 -17.22
CA GLU A 2 2.69 -5.98 -17.24
C GLU A 2 3.56 -4.95 -16.54
N LEU A 3 4.46 -5.40 -15.68
CA LEU A 3 5.42 -4.58 -14.93
C LEU A 3 6.81 -4.81 -15.53
N SER A 4 7.42 -3.74 -16.03
CA SER A 4 8.82 -3.72 -16.47
C SER A 4 9.69 -2.97 -15.47
N ILE A 5 10.87 -3.50 -15.19
CA ILE A 5 11.84 -2.91 -14.27
C ILE A 5 13.21 -3.00 -14.92
N GLU A 6 13.98 -1.91 -14.90
CA GLU A 6 15.35 -1.87 -15.37
C GLU A 6 16.23 -1.09 -14.38
N ASN A 7 17.43 -1.60 -14.08
CA ASN A 7 18.44 -0.96 -13.23
C ASN A 7 17.89 -0.42 -11.90
N PHE A 8 17.09 -1.21 -11.18
CA PHE A 8 16.45 -0.78 -9.93
C PHE A 8 16.95 -1.61 -8.75
N ALA A 9 17.59 -1.00 -7.76
CA ALA A 9 18.22 -1.67 -6.62
C ALA A 9 19.13 -2.84 -7.06
N LYS A 10 18.79 -4.11 -6.73
CA LYS A 10 19.52 -5.31 -7.21
C LYS A 10 19.00 -5.86 -8.55
N ILE A 11 17.87 -5.35 -9.05
CA ILE A 11 17.24 -5.86 -10.27
C ILE A 11 17.93 -5.23 -11.48
N LYS A 12 18.49 -6.08 -12.35
CA LYS A 12 19.01 -5.63 -13.64
C LYS A 12 17.86 -5.38 -14.62
N THR A 13 17.04 -6.41 -14.83
CA THR A 13 15.86 -6.37 -15.70
C THR A 13 14.79 -7.32 -15.18
N ALA A 14 13.52 -6.92 -15.26
CA ALA A 14 12.38 -7.80 -15.04
C ALA A 14 11.22 -7.43 -15.97
N SER A 15 10.51 -8.44 -16.51
CA SER A 15 9.22 -8.27 -17.20
C SER A 15 8.22 -9.25 -16.60
N ILE A 16 7.32 -8.73 -15.75
CA ILE A 16 6.42 -9.52 -14.93
C ILE A 16 4.99 -9.30 -15.40
N LYS A 17 4.36 -10.36 -15.89
CA LYS A 17 2.94 -10.40 -16.26
C LYS A 17 2.10 -10.44 -14.99
N LEU A 18 1.10 -9.58 -14.92
CA LEU A 18 0.21 -9.35 -13.77
C LEU A 18 -1.25 -9.50 -14.24
N ASP A 19 -1.65 -10.73 -14.59
CA ASP A 19 -2.93 -11.05 -15.22
C ASP A 19 -3.78 -12.02 -14.38
N GLY A 20 -3.73 -11.89 -13.06
CA GLY A 20 -4.42 -12.77 -12.12
C GLY A 20 -3.51 -13.09 -10.95
N ILE A 21 -3.04 -14.33 -10.82
CA ILE A 21 -2.08 -14.75 -9.77
C ILE A 21 -0.68 -14.82 -10.37
N THR A 22 0.26 -14.09 -9.79
CA THR A 22 1.66 -14.10 -10.19
C THR A 22 2.50 -14.56 -9.01
N ALA A 23 3.12 -15.74 -9.12
CA ALA A 23 3.99 -16.28 -8.09
C ALA A 23 5.46 -16.13 -8.51
N ILE A 24 6.25 -15.47 -7.67
CA ILE A 24 7.68 -15.25 -7.86
C ILE A 24 8.41 -16.12 -6.83
N ALA A 25 9.06 -17.18 -7.30
CA ALA A 25 9.76 -18.13 -6.46
C ALA A 25 11.27 -18.04 -6.65
N GLY A 26 12.04 -18.29 -5.61
CA GLY A 26 13.50 -18.26 -5.66
C GLY A 26 14.11 -18.27 -4.27
N LEU A 27 15.43 -18.42 -4.20
CA LEU A 27 16.17 -18.39 -2.93
C LEU A 27 16.03 -17.02 -2.24
N ASN A 28 16.43 -16.96 -0.97
CA ASN A 28 16.48 -15.69 -0.25
C ASN A 28 17.48 -14.75 -0.92
N ASP A 29 17.25 -13.44 -0.78
CA ASP A 29 18.07 -12.38 -1.37
C ASP A 29 18.04 -12.28 -2.91
N THR A 30 17.10 -12.95 -3.59
CA THR A 30 16.90 -12.83 -5.06
C THR A 30 15.92 -11.74 -5.48
N GLY A 31 15.80 -10.64 -4.71
CA GLY A 31 15.00 -9.47 -5.12
C GLY A 31 13.48 -9.66 -5.24
N LYS A 32 12.90 -10.79 -4.79
CA LYS A 32 11.46 -11.09 -4.88
C LYS A 32 10.59 -10.00 -4.24
N SER A 33 10.89 -9.65 -2.98
CA SER A 33 10.17 -8.61 -2.23
C SER A 33 10.32 -7.22 -2.85
N THR A 34 11.42 -6.97 -3.57
CA THR A 34 11.64 -5.69 -4.28
C THR A 34 10.59 -5.51 -5.38
N VAL A 35 10.26 -6.55 -6.14
CA VAL A 35 9.20 -6.49 -7.16
C VAL A 35 7.85 -6.13 -6.54
N GLY A 36 7.49 -6.78 -5.42
CA GLY A 36 6.27 -6.45 -4.67
C GLY A 36 6.26 -4.99 -4.20
N LYS A 37 7.37 -4.49 -3.66
CA LYS A 37 7.48 -3.11 -3.17
C LYS A 37 7.39 -2.08 -4.30
N ILE A 38 7.98 -2.38 -5.46
CA ILE A 38 7.87 -1.54 -6.67
C ILE A 38 6.41 -1.45 -7.09
N LEU A 39 5.73 -2.60 -7.19
CA LEU A 39 4.31 -2.64 -7.56
C LEU A 39 3.44 -1.87 -6.56
N TYR A 40 3.70 -2.04 -5.26
CA TYR A 40 3.03 -1.26 -4.22
C TYR A 40 3.30 0.24 -4.38
N GLY A 41 4.54 0.65 -4.67
CA GLY A 41 4.91 2.04 -4.94
C GLY A 41 4.14 2.62 -6.12
N MET A 42 4.06 1.88 -7.24
CA MET A 42 3.28 2.28 -8.41
C MET A 42 1.82 2.57 -8.06
N PHE A 43 1.15 1.66 -7.36
CA PHE A 43 -0.26 1.87 -7.02
C PHE A 43 -0.46 2.88 -5.89
N SER A 44 0.36 2.88 -4.83
CA SER A 44 0.17 3.76 -3.68
C SER A 44 0.54 5.23 -3.96
N ALA A 45 1.52 5.47 -4.83
CA ALA A 45 1.95 6.82 -5.18
C ALA A 45 1.17 7.41 -6.36
N ILE A 46 0.83 6.57 -7.36
CA ILE A 46 0.24 7.05 -8.61
C ILE A 46 -1.30 6.98 -8.59
N ALA A 47 -1.89 6.05 -7.82
CA ALA A 47 -3.34 6.01 -7.71
C ALA A 47 -3.85 7.29 -7.07
N ASN A 48 -4.77 7.97 -7.75
CA ASN A 48 -5.32 9.26 -7.33
C ASN A 48 -4.25 10.38 -7.13
N ILE A 49 -3.13 10.36 -7.86
CA ILE A 49 -2.09 11.39 -7.78
C ILE A 49 -2.63 12.82 -7.95
N ASP A 50 -3.62 13.02 -8.83
CA ASP A 50 -4.24 14.32 -9.07
C ASP A 50 -4.90 14.88 -7.80
N LYS A 51 -5.53 14.00 -7.01
CA LYS A 51 -6.07 14.35 -5.69
C LYS A 51 -4.95 14.66 -4.69
N SER A 52 -3.84 13.91 -4.73
CA SER A 52 -2.68 14.16 -3.87
C SER A 52 -2.02 15.51 -4.15
N VAL A 53 -1.95 15.93 -5.42
CA VAL A 53 -1.45 17.26 -5.82
C VAL A 53 -2.31 18.37 -5.22
N VAL A 54 -3.62 18.26 -5.37
CA VAL A 54 -4.59 19.19 -4.76
C VAL A 54 -4.40 19.26 -3.25
N LEU A 55 -4.33 18.11 -2.57
CA LEU A 55 -4.16 18.08 -1.11
C LEU A 55 -2.82 18.66 -0.66
N ALA A 56 -1.73 18.43 -1.41
CA ALA A 56 -0.42 18.99 -1.12
C ALA A 56 -0.45 20.53 -1.21
N LYS A 57 -1.03 21.08 -2.28
CA LYS A 57 -1.21 22.53 -2.42
C LYS A 57 -2.07 23.12 -1.32
N LYS A 58 -3.22 22.49 -0.99
CA LYS A 58 -4.07 22.91 0.14
C LYS A 58 -3.31 22.98 1.46
N ARG A 59 -2.55 21.93 1.78
CA ARG A 59 -1.75 21.88 3.02
C ARG A 59 -0.66 22.94 3.06
N SER A 60 0.03 23.17 1.96
CA SER A 60 1.07 24.20 1.87
C SER A 60 0.47 25.60 2.07
N ILE A 61 -0.64 25.93 1.41
CA ILE A 61 -1.33 27.20 1.60
C ILE A 61 -1.81 27.34 3.05
N GLN A 62 -2.42 26.30 3.62
CA GLN A 62 -2.88 26.32 5.02
C GLN A 62 -1.72 26.58 6.00
N GLN A 63 -0.56 25.96 5.79
CA GLN A 63 0.61 26.15 6.65
C GLN A 63 1.14 27.59 6.58
N GLU A 64 1.28 28.14 5.37
CA GLU A 64 1.72 29.53 5.15
C GLU A 64 0.74 30.52 5.79
N LEU A 65 -0.56 30.38 5.53
CA LEU A 65 -1.57 31.28 6.11
C LEU A 65 -1.63 31.17 7.63
N ASN A 66 -1.56 29.95 8.17
CA ASN A 66 -1.53 29.79 9.62
C ASN A 66 -0.30 30.47 10.23
N SER A 67 0.88 30.33 9.61
CA SER A 67 2.09 31.01 10.09
C SER A 67 1.91 32.53 10.09
N LEU A 68 1.44 33.10 8.98
CA LEU A 68 1.26 34.55 8.83
C LEU A 68 0.21 35.12 9.80
N LEU A 69 -0.95 34.45 9.93
CA LEU A 69 -2.01 34.87 10.84
C LEU A 69 -1.56 34.74 12.31
N HIS A 70 -0.77 33.72 12.64
CA HIS A 70 -0.23 33.57 13.98
C HIS A 70 0.81 34.65 14.33
N GLN A 71 1.63 35.08 13.36
CA GLN A 71 2.60 36.17 13.56
C GLN A 71 1.91 37.53 13.77
N ASN A 72 0.71 37.71 13.20
CA ASN A 72 -0.08 38.95 13.29
C ASN A 72 -1.21 38.88 14.32
N ASN A 73 -1.18 37.90 15.22
CA ASN A 73 -2.20 37.71 16.24
C ASN A 73 -2.13 38.81 17.31
N LEU A 74 -3.29 39.34 17.70
CA LEU A 74 -3.44 40.36 18.75
C LEU A 74 -3.21 39.77 20.16
N ASN A 75 -3.43 38.46 20.33
CA ASN A 75 -3.27 37.76 21.60
C ASN A 75 -1.89 37.10 21.70
N SER A 76 -1.08 37.54 22.67
CA SER A 76 0.27 37.03 22.95
C SER A 76 0.33 35.58 23.45
N HIS A 77 -0.81 34.92 23.64
CA HIS A 77 -0.93 33.60 24.27
C HIS A 77 -1.13 32.43 23.29
N GLY A 78 -0.81 32.64 22.00
CA GLY A 78 -0.34 31.56 21.13
C GLY A 78 -1.40 30.57 20.64
N SER A 79 -2.32 31.03 19.80
CA SER A 79 -2.93 30.24 18.71
C SER A 79 -3.88 31.14 17.91
N ILE A 80 -4.03 30.86 16.62
CA ILE A 80 -5.02 31.54 15.78
C ILE A 80 -6.42 31.25 16.33
N SER A 81 -7.30 32.26 16.34
CA SER A 81 -8.70 32.07 16.73
C SER A 81 -9.37 30.94 15.91
N GLN A 82 -10.22 30.16 16.56
CA GLN A 82 -10.90 29.02 15.92
C GLN A 82 -11.76 29.46 14.72
N SER A 83 -12.31 30.69 14.78
CA SER A 83 -13.06 31.35 13.71
C SER A 83 -12.17 31.62 12.49
N ALA A 84 -10.99 32.22 12.69
CA ALA A 84 -10.05 32.50 11.60
C ALA A 84 -9.48 31.21 10.99
N PHE A 85 -9.20 30.18 11.80
CA PHE A 85 -8.77 28.88 11.30
C PHE A 85 -9.84 28.23 10.42
N ARG A 86 -11.10 28.22 10.86
CA ARG A 86 -12.22 27.67 10.09
C ARG A 86 -12.43 28.43 8.78
N TYR A 87 -12.46 29.76 8.86
CA TYR A 87 -12.65 30.62 7.69
C TYR A 87 -11.54 30.42 6.65
N THR A 88 -10.28 30.34 7.10
CA THR A 88 -9.13 30.08 6.22
C THR A 88 -9.24 28.71 5.55
N ARG A 89 -9.68 27.69 6.29
CA ARG A 89 -9.89 26.35 5.73
C ARG A 89 -10.97 26.34 4.65
N GLU A 90 -12.11 26.97 4.91
CA GLU A 90 -13.22 27.10 3.94
C GLU A 90 -12.75 27.83 2.67
N PHE A 91 -12.04 28.95 2.83
CA PHE A 91 -11.44 29.67 1.71
C PHE A 91 -10.51 28.78 0.87
N ILE A 92 -9.63 27.99 1.50
CA ILE A 92 -8.70 27.10 0.77
C ILE A 92 -9.48 26.02 0.02
N ASP A 93 -10.58 25.53 0.58
CA ASP A 93 -11.44 24.56 -0.09
C ASP A 93 -12.07 25.16 -1.36
N ASP A 94 -12.53 26.41 -1.30
CA ASP A 94 -13.09 27.18 -2.43
C ASP A 94 -12.01 27.59 -3.46
N LEU A 95 -10.84 28.02 -3.00
CA LEU A 95 -9.75 28.52 -3.85
C LEU A 95 -9.29 27.48 -4.87
N VAL A 96 -9.26 26.20 -4.48
CA VAL A 96 -8.77 25.13 -5.35
C VAL A 96 -9.79 24.72 -6.42
N VAL A 97 -11.08 24.95 -6.18
CA VAL A 97 -12.14 24.66 -7.15
C VAL A 97 -12.56 25.89 -7.97
N SER A 98 -12.18 27.09 -7.54
CA SER A 98 -12.53 28.34 -8.23
C SER A 98 -11.87 28.46 -9.62
N GLU A 99 -12.68 28.80 -10.63
CA GLU A 99 -12.21 29.19 -11.96
C GLU A 99 -11.43 30.51 -11.92
N ASN A 100 -11.85 31.45 -11.05
CA ASN A 100 -11.16 32.72 -10.84
C ASN A 100 -10.54 32.77 -9.43
N LYS A 101 -9.28 32.33 -9.35
CA LYS A 101 -8.50 32.31 -8.11
C LYS A 101 -8.20 33.71 -7.57
N THR A 102 -8.15 34.72 -8.45
CA THR A 102 -7.91 36.12 -8.06
C THR A 102 -9.10 36.66 -7.29
N ASP A 103 -10.32 36.50 -7.82
CA ASP A 103 -11.53 36.98 -7.15
C ASP A 103 -11.76 36.30 -5.80
N ALA A 104 -11.48 34.99 -5.72
CA ALA A 104 -11.56 34.23 -4.47
C ALA A 104 -10.57 34.76 -3.43
N LEU A 105 -9.33 35.04 -3.83
CA LEU A 105 -8.32 35.63 -2.95
C LEU A 105 -8.71 37.04 -2.50
N ASP A 106 -9.19 37.88 -3.42
CA ASP A 106 -9.60 39.24 -3.08
C ASP A 106 -10.80 39.25 -2.13
N ALA A 107 -11.75 38.32 -2.30
CA ALA A 107 -12.86 38.13 -1.38
C ALA A 107 -12.39 37.68 0.01
N TYR A 108 -11.41 36.78 0.09
CA TYR A 108 -10.81 36.35 1.35
C TYR A 108 -10.12 37.49 2.09
N LEU A 109 -9.29 38.28 1.39
CA LEU A 109 -8.57 39.41 1.95
C LEU A 109 -9.51 40.50 2.48
N ARG A 110 -10.58 40.84 1.73
CA ARG A 110 -11.60 41.79 2.19
C ARG A 110 -12.28 41.33 3.48
N ASN A 111 -12.68 40.06 3.55
CA ASN A 111 -13.33 39.52 4.74
C ASN A 111 -12.37 39.42 5.95
N LEU A 112 -11.09 39.11 5.72
CA LEU A 112 -10.08 39.14 6.78
C LEU A 112 -9.96 40.55 7.39
N GLU A 113 -9.98 41.59 6.55
CA GLU A 113 -9.92 42.99 6.98
C GLU A 113 -11.16 43.40 7.79
N GLU A 114 -12.35 43.10 7.25
CA GLU A 114 -13.64 43.43 7.88
C GLU A 114 -13.81 42.74 9.24
N ARG A 115 -13.34 41.48 9.35
CA ARG A 115 -13.50 40.63 10.53
C ARG A 115 -12.25 40.55 11.40
N GLN A 116 -11.27 41.43 11.20
CA GLN A 116 -9.98 41.39 11.92
C GLN A 116 -10.12 41.36 13.45
N LYS A 117 -11.14 42.02 14.02
CA LYS A 117 -11.45 41.98 15.46
C LYS A 117 -12.00 40.62 15.92
N GLU A 118 -12.87 40.01 15.13
CA GLU A 118 -13.43 38.67 15.41
C GLU A 118 -12.36 37.58 15.28
N PHE A 119 -11.44 37.79 14.33
CA PHE A 119 -10.32 36.90 14.07
C PHE A 119 -9.13 37.12 14.99
N GLU A 120 -9.15 38.21 15.78
CA GLU A 120 -8.08 38.62 16.68
C GLU A 120 -6.73 38.81 15.95
N ILE A 121 -6.76 39.40 14.76
CA ILE A 121 -5.56 39.65 13.93
C ILE A 121 -5.37 41.14 13.68
N THR A 122 -4.12 41.55 13.50
CA THR A 122 -3.76 42.87 12.97
C THR A 122 -3.68 42.77 11.45
N TYR A 123 -4.66 43.33 10.76
CA TYR A 123 -4.64 43.37 9.29
C TYR A 123 -4.00 44.67 8.79
N ASN A 124 -3.03 44.55 7.88
CA ASN A 124 -2.34 45.68 7.25
C ASN A 124 -1.92 45.32 5.79
N GLU A 125 -1.46 46.31 5.03
CA GLU A 125 -1.04 46.11 3.63
C GLU A 125 0.17 45.16 3.50
N ASP A 126 1.01 45.06 4.52
CA ASP A 126 2.13 44.11 4.57
C ASP A 126 1.64 42.65 4.64
N LEU A 127 0.76 42.32 5.60
CA LEU A 127 0.13 41.01 5.73
C LEU A 127 -0.63 40.62 4.46
N LYS A 128 -1.40 41.56 3.89
CA LYS A 128 -2.09 41.35 2.61
C LYS A 128 -1.14 40.99 1.48
N THR A 129 0.00 41.70 1.40
CA THR A 129 1.04 41.44 0.39
C THR A 129 1.66 40.06 0.61
N GLN A 130 2.04 39.74 1.84
CA GLN A 130 2.63 38.44 2.20
C GLN A 130 1.67 37.27 1.90
N ILE A 131 0.39 37.38 2.28
CA ILE A 131 -0.64 36.36 1.96
C ILE A 131 -0.75 36.16 0.45
N THR A 132 -0.84 37.27 -0.30
CA THR A 132 -1.00 37.24 -1.75
C THR A 132 0.20 36.58 -2.42
N GLU A 133 1.42 36.96 -2.03
CA GLU A 133 2.66 36.39 -2.57
C GLU A 133 2.81 34.92 -2.23
N SER A 134 2.54 34.52 -0.97
CA SER A 134 2.61 33.10 -0.55
C SER A 134 1.63 32.22 -1.31
N ILE A 135 0.37 32.65 -1.46
CA ILE A 135 -0.62 31.90 -2.23
C ILE A 135 -0.23 31.81 -3.71
N ARG A 136 0.17 32.94 -4.33
CA ARG A 136 0.60 32.97 -5.74
C ARG A 136 1.80 32.06 -5.96
N LYS A 137 2.76 32.07 -5.05
CA LYS A 137 3.93 31.19 -5.10
C LYS A 137 3.52 29.72 -5.16
N VAL A 138 2.66 29.25 -4.27
CA VAL A 138 2.20 27.85 -4.27
C VAL A 138 1.40 27.50 -5.52
N LEU A 139 0.49 28.40 -5.94
CA LEU A 139 -0.35 28.19 -7.13
C LEU A 139 0.46 28.19 -8.44
N SER A 140 1.58 28.92 -8.49
CA SER A 140 2.46 28.99 -9.67
C SER A 140 3.24 27.71 -9.93
N ILE A 141 3.34 26.81 -8.95
CA ILE A 141 4.02 25.52 -9.12
C ILE A 141 3.16 24.63 -10.03
N PRO A 142 3.68 24.14 -11.17
CA PRO A 142 2.94 23.24 -12.05
C PRO A 142 2.50 21.95 -11.33
N ASP A 143 1.28 21.49 -11.59
CA ASP A 143 0.74 20.28 -10.98
C ASP A 143 1.60 19.05 -11.26
N GLU A 144 2.18 18.96 -12.47
CA GLU A 144 3.10 17.89 -12.86
C GLU A 144 4.36 17.83 -11.98
N LYS A 145 4.94 18.99 -11.62
CA LYS A 145 6.11 19.05 -10.72
C LYS A 145 5.75 18.60 -9.30
N VAL A 146 4.56 18.97 -8.82
CA VAL A 146 4.07 18.51 -7.52
C VAL A 146 3.84 17.00 -7.56
N ALA A 147 3.25 16.49 -8.65
CA ALA A 147 3.00 15.07 -8.83
C ALA A 147 4.32 14.26 -8.84
N GLN A 148 5.32 14.71 -9.60
CA GLN A 148 6.66 14.11 -9.62
C GLN A 148 7.29 14.09 -8.22
N SER A 149 7.23 15.21 -7.50
CA SER A 149 7.77 15.31 -6.14
C SER A 149 7.09 14.34 -5.17
N VAL A 150 5.76 14.20 -5.26
CA VAL A 150 4.99 13.25 -4.43
C VAL A 150 5.39 11.81 -4.72
N VAL A 151 5.52 11.43 -5.99
CA VAL A 151 5.94 10.08 -6.38
C VAL A 151 7.39 9.81 -5.97
N SER A 152 8.30 10.76 -6.19
CA SER A 152 9.70 10.67 -5.76
C SER A 152 9.81 10.39 -4.26
N LEU A 153 9.14 11.19 -3.43
CA LEU A 153 9.15 11.02 -1.97
C LEU A 153 8.50 9.71 -1.52
N ALA A 154 7.49 9.22 -2.24
CA ALA A 154 6.86 7.94 -1.92
C ALA A 154 7.82 6.77 -2.17
N PHE A 155 8.51 6.75 -3.31
CA PHE A 155 9.50 5.72 -3.63
C PHE A 155 10.72 5.80 -2.71
N GLN A 156 11.24 7.00 -2.42
CA GLN A 156 12.33 7.18 -1.46
C GLN A 156 12.00 6.61 -0.09
N LYS A 157 10.76 6.78 0.39
CA LYS A 157 10.30 6.17 1.65
C LYS A 157 10.17 4.66 1.59
N ILE A 158 9.79 4.09 0.45
CA ILE A 158 9.64 2.63 0.28
C ILE A 158 11.02 1.96 0.23
N PHE A 159 11.99 2.61 -0.41
CA PHE A 159 13.31 2.06 -0.70
C PHE A 159 14.43 2.66 0.14
N ASN A 160 14.12 3.45 1.18
CA ASN A 160 15.09 4.12 2.05
C ASN A 160 16.14 4.90 1.27
N GLU A 161 15.69 5.69 0.29
CA GLU A 161 16.56 6.52 -0.57
C GLU A 161 17.60 5.70 -1.37
N ARG A 162 17.31 4.43 -1.67
CA ARG A 162 18.14 3.53 -2.48
C ARG A 162 17.32 2.87 -3.59
N ILE A 163 17.09 3.64 -4.64
CA ILE A 163 16.25 3.29 -5.79
C ILE A 163 17.14 2.83 -6.97
N ASN A 164 18.16 3.60 -7.33
CA ASN A 164 19.03 3.30 -8.46
C ASN A 164 19.83 2.02 -8.22
N ASN A 165 20.29 1.40 -9.32
CA ASN A 165 21.00 0.12 -9.25
C ASN A 165 22.29 0.23 -8.44
N ILE A 166 22.59 -0.78 -7.60
CA ILE A 166 23.79 -0.76 -6.77
C ILE A 166 25.10 -0.88 -7.57
N ASP A 167 25.10 -1.64 -8.66
CA ASP A 167 26.28 -1.84 -9.52
C ASP A 167 26.40 -0.76 -10.59
N ASN A 168 25.32 -0.03 -10.86
CA ASN A 168 25.27 1.03 -11.86
C ASN A 168 24.47 2.25 -11.35
N PRO A 169 24.98 2.97 -10.32
CA PRO A 169 24.24 4.03 -9.64
C PRO A 169 24.00 5.26 -10.53
N ASP A 170 24.88 5.51 -11.49
CA ASP A 170 24.80 6.66 -12.42
C ASP A 170 23.79 6.43 -13.56
N ALA A 171 23.32 5.18 -13.75
CA ALA A 171 22.35 4.86 -14.78
C ALA A 171 20.92 5.12 -14.32
N ASP A 172 20.07 5.48 -15.30
CA ASP A 172 18.64 5.63 -15.07
C ASP A 172 18.02 4.29 -14.65
N ALA A 173 17.27 4.32 -13.55
CA ALA A 173 16.42 3.23 -13.13
C ALA A 173 15.02 3.47 -13.69
N THR A 174 14.43 2.48 -14.36
CA THR A 174 13.11 2.61 -14.98
C THR A 174 12.12 1.62 -14.39
N VAL A 175 10.90 2.11 -14.16
CA VAL A 175 9.76 1.28 -13.75
C VAL A 175 8.60 1.60 -14.69
N GLY A 176 8.17 0.61 -15.46
CA GLY A 176 7.03 0.70 -16.36
C GLY A 176 5.88 -0.18 -15.89
N LEU A 177 4.64 0.31 -15.99
CA LEU A 177 3.44 -0.47 -15.81
C LEU A 177 2.51 -0.28 -17.00
N LEU A 178 2.25 -1.37 -17.72
CA LEU A 178 1.33 -1.39 -18.86
C LEU A 178 -0.05 -1.86 -18.43
N VAL A 179 -1.05 -0.97 -18.50
CA VAL A 179 -2.45 -1.27 -18.15
C VAL A 179 -3.33 -1.06 -19.37
N LYS A 180 -3.88 -2.15 -19.93
CA LYS A 180 -4.71 -2.11 -21.16
C LYS A 180 -4.02 -1.34 -22.29
N ASN A 181 -2.75 -1.65 -22.56
CA ASN A 181 -1.89 -1.01 -23.56
C ASN A 181 -1.60 0.49 -23.34
N ARG A 182 -1.91 1.03 -22.16
CA ARG A 182 -1.55 2.40 -21.77
C ARG A 182 -0.42 2.38 -20.74
N PRO A 183 0.76 2.94 -21.07
CA PRO A 183 1.92 2.90 -20.20
C PRO A 183 1.83 3.95 -19.08
N ILE A 184 2.42 3.58 -17.95
CA ILE A 184 2.86 4.45 -16.87
C ILE A 184 4.35 4.18 -16.70
N GLU A 185 5.19 5.19 -16.92
CA GLU A 185 6.64 5.05 -16.89
C GLU A 185 7.22 6.06 -15.89
N LEU A 186 8.06 5.55 -15.00
CA LEU A 186 8.84 6.33 -14.04
C LEU A 186 10.32 6.15 -14.35
N VAL A 187 11.06 7.26 -14.39
CA VAL A 187 12.51 7.26 -14.57
C VAL A 187 13.14 7.93 -13.37
N PHE A 188 14.07 7.23 -12.72
CA PHE A 188 14.78 7.70 -11.55
C PHE A 188 16.28 7.86 -11.82
N ARG A 189 16.85 8.95 -11.32
CA ARG A 189 18.28 9.25 -11.33
C ARG A 189 18.65 9.85 -9.98
N ASP A 190 19.81 9.47 -9.44
CA ASP A 190 20.27 9.92 -8.12
C ASP A 190 19.19 9.72 -7.03
N ASP A 191 18.55 8.55 -7.04
CA ASP A 191 17.48 8.14 -6.12
C ASP A 191 16.26 9.09 -6.09
N SER A 192 16.07 9.87 -7.17
CA SER A 192 14.99 10.85 -7.32
C SER A 192 14.28 10.68 -8.66
N LEU A 193 12.99 10.99 -8.71
CA LEU A 193 12.22 10.88 -9.94
C LEU A 193 12.57 12.02 -10.91
N GLU A 194 13.17 11.69 -12.04
CA GLU A 194 13.58 12.63 -13.09
C GLU A 194 12.43 12.88 -14.07
N SER A 195 11.71 11.83 -14.47
CA SER A 195 10.58 11.97 -15.36
C SER A 195 9.47 10.95 -15.09
N MET A 196 8.25 11.34 -15.46
CA MET A 196 7.05 10.53 -15.29
C MET A 196 6.15 10.72 -16.49
N ARG A 197 5.77 9.61 -17.14
CA ARG A 197 4.76 9.56 -18.20
C ARG A 197 3.60 8.71 -17.72
N ARG A 198 2.37 9.17 -17.93
CA ARG A 198 1.17 8.47 -17.47
C ARG A 198 0.00 8.66 -18.44
N GLU A 199 -0.38 7.61 -19.15
CA GLU A 199 -1.49 7.65 -20.12
C GLU A 199 -2.84 7.19 -19.54
N ILE A 200 -2.85 6.70 -18.30
CA ILE A 200 -4.04 6.22 -17.62
C ILE A 200 -3.96 6.51 -16.12
N SER A 201 -5.10 6.90 -15.54
CA SER A 201 -5.24 7.03 -14.09
C SER A 201 -5.50 5.67 -13.44
N LEU A 202 -4.71 5.34 -12.42
CA LEU A 202 -4.98 4.20 -11.54
C LEU A 202 -6.01 4.61 -10.49
N VAL A 203 -7.07 3.80 -10.36
CA VAL A 203 -8.15 4.01 -9.37
C VAL A 203 -8.13 2.93 -8.29
N ASN A 204 -7.75 1.71 -8.67
CA ASN A 204 -7.60 0.57 -7.75
C ASN A 204 -6.45 0.77 -6.76
N SER A 205 -6.58 0.14 -5.59
CA SER A 205 -5.58 0.22 -4.52
C SER A 205 -4.71 -1.03 -4.46
N ALA A 206 -3.50 -0.90 -3.91
CA ALA A 206 -2.67 -2.05 -3.56
C ALA A 206 -2.66 -2.28 -2.04
N THR A 207 -2.80 -3.53 -1.63
CA THR A 207 -2.59 -4.01 -0.27
C THR A 207 -1.35 -4.88 -0.25
N TYR A 208 -0.37 -4.56 0.59
CA TYR A 208 0.84 -5.37 0.76
C TYR A 208 0.85 -5.96 2.17
N ILE A 209 1.03 -7.28 2.25
CA ILE A 209 1.16 -8.04 3.50
C ILE A 209 2.54 -8.70 3.49
N ASP A 210 3.48 -8.14 4.25
CA ASP A 210 4.80 -8.74 4.51
C ASP A 210 4.81 -9.62 5.76
N ASN A 211 4.00 -9.24 6.74
CA ASN A 211 4.15 -9.80 8.07
C ASN A 211 2.80 -9.82 8.81
N PRO A 212 2.36 -10.98 9.32
CA PRO A 212 1.15 -11.09 10.13
C PRO A 212 1.20 -10.36 11.48
N PHE A 213 2.38 -9.95 11.98
CA PHE A 213 2.52 -9.15 13.21
C PHE A 213 1.93 -7.73 13.08
N VAL A 214 1.57 -7.27 11.88
CA VAL A 214 0.83 -6.01 11.69
C VAL A 214 -0.46 -5.95 12.51
N LEU A 215 -1.07 -7.11 12.81
CA LEU A 215 -2.30 -7.18 13.61
C LEU A 215 -2.08 -6.69 15.06
N ASP A 216 -0.87 -6.85 15.59
CA ASP A 216 -0.52 -6.45 16.95
C ASP A 216 -0.57 -4.93 17.15
N ARG A 217 -0.40 -4.19 16.04
CA ARG A 217 -0.42 -2.72 16.02
C ARG A 217 -1.79 -2.15 16.35
N LEU A 218 -2.86 -2.92 16.15
CA LEU A 218 -4.22 -2.49 16.47
C LEU A 218 -4.37 -2.08 17.96
N ASN A 219 -3.59 -2.68 18.86
CA ASN A 219 -3.61 -2.35 20.29
C ASN A 219 -2.43 -1.47 20.76
N GLN A 220 -1.56 -1.02 19.84
CA GLN A 220 -0.33 -0.27 20.16
C GLN A 220 -0.35 1.17 19.63
N LEU A 221 -1.54 1.70 19.32
CA LEU A 221 -1.78 2.91 18.50
C LEU A 221 -1.18 4.23 19.05
N THR A 222 -0.38 4.24 20.11
CA THR A 222 -0.08 5.47 20.85
C THR A 222 1.26 6.15 20.58
N ILE A 223 2.29 5.61 19.91
CA ILE A 223 3.62 6.30 19.94
C ILE A 223 4.45 6.40 18.63
N TYR A 224 4.29 5.57 17.58
CA TYR A 224 5.31 5.55 16.48
C TYR A 224 4.80 5.52 15.03
N GLU A 225 3.65 6.12 14.71
CA GLU A 225 3.09 6.13 13.34
C GLU A 225 4.02 6.71 12.24
N ASN A 226 5.00 7.55 12.61
CA ASN A 226 5.86 8.25 11.65
C ASN A 226 7.12 7.48 11.20
N ARG A 227 7.46 6.34 11.81
CA ARG A 227 8.65 5.54 11.43
C ARG A 227 8.32 4.26 10.67
N GLU A 228 7.05 3.99 10.42
CA GLU A 228 6.64 2.74 9.79
C GLU A 228 6.76 2.79 8.27
N ALA A 229 6.98 1.62 7.69
CA ALA A 229 6.91 1.46 6.25
C ALA A 229 5.51 1.86 5.73
N PRO A 230 5.40 2.53 4.57
CA PRO A 230 4.13 3.05 4.07
C PRO A 230 3.02 1.99 3.94
N TRP A 231 3.39 0.76 3.54
CA TRP A 231 2.44 -0.35 3.40
C TRP A 231 1.90 -0.87 4.72
N VAL A 232 2.73 -0.93 5.78
CA VAL A 232 2.29 -1.33 7.12
C VAL A 232 1.20 -0.38 7.60
N ARG A 233 1.44 0.92 7.51
CA ARG A 233 0.45 1.95 7.85
C ARG A 233 -0.82 1.83 7.01
N ASN A 234 -0.70 1.55 5.70
CA ASN A 234 -1.86 1.35 4.84
C ASN A 234 -2.68 0.12 5.26
N LEU A 235 -2.02 -1.00 5.51
CA LEU A 235 -2.65 -2.25 5.94
C LEU A 235 -3.34 -2.07 7.30
N THR A 236 -2.66 -1.49 8.30
CA THR A 236 -3.26 -1.17 9.59
C THR A 236 -4.50 -0.29 9.42
N ASN A 237 -4.44 0.71 8.55
CA ASN A 237 -5.58 1.57 8.25
C ASN A 237 -6.78 0.86 7.60
N LYS A 238 -6.55 -0.22 6.84
CA LYS A 238 -7.59 -1.08 6.25
C LYS A 238 -8.14 -2.09 7.27
N LEU A 239 -7.34 -2.48 8.25
CA LEU A 239 -7.74 -3.35 9.35
C LEU A 239 -8.56 -2.61 10.42
N ILE A 240 -8.41 -1.31 10.56
CA ILE A 240 -9.32 -0.48 11.38
C ILE A 240 -10.62 -0.28 10.60
N SER A 241 -11.78 -0.55 11.20
CA SER A 241 -13.06 -0.50 10.47
C SER A 241 -13.38 0.91 9.96
N LEU A 242 -14.05 1.01 8.81
CA LEU A 242 -14.49 2.30 8.26
C LEU A 242 -15.49 3.02 9.18
N ASN A 243 -16.34 2.25 9.87
CA ASN A 243 -17.30 2.76 10.87
C ASN A 243 -16.60 3.40 12.09
N GLU A 244 -15.37 3.01 12.42
CA GLU A 244 -14.57 3.64 13.47
C GLU A 244 -13.98 4.99 13.03
N LYS A 245 -13.79 5.22 11.73
CA LYS A 245 -13.28 6.50 11.16
C LYS A 245 -14.38 7.52 10.87
N LYS A 246 -15.61 7.07 10.64
CA LYS A 246 -16.78 7.93 10.41
C LYS A 246 -17.76 7.76 11.57
N LYS A 247 -17.64 8.63 12.58
CA LYS A 247 -18.57 8.65 13.71
C LYS A 247 -19.99 9.13 13.36
N ASN A 248 -20.42 9.06 12.10
CA ASN A 248 -21.77 9.35 11.58
C ASN A 248 -21.79 9.11 10.05
N GLU A 249 -21.91 7.88 9.57
CA GLU A 249 -22.44 7.57 8.22
C GLU A 249 -23.24 6.26 8.27
N ALA A 250 -24.23 6.14 7.40
CA ALA A 250 -25.55 5.56 7.68
C ALA A 250 -25.57 4.03 7.86
N LEU A 251 -26.37 3.57 8.83
CA LEU A 251 -26.78 2.15 9.03
C LEU A 251 -27.27 1.48 7.74
N GLU A 252 -27.73 2.28 6.78
CA GLU A 252 -28.21 1.89 5.46
C GLU A 252 -27.08 1.32 4.57
N ASP A 253 -25.89 1.92 4.60
CA ASP A 253 -24.72 1.45 3.82
C ASP A 253 -24.19 0.12 4.38
N GLU A 254 -24.21 -0.03 5.71
CA GLU A 254 -23.83 -1.27 6.40
C GLU A 254 -24.86 -2.38 6.14
N ALA A 255 -26.16 -2.07 6.18
CA ALA A 255 -27.23 -3.01 5.85
C ALA A 255 -27.18 -3.47 4.39
N LEU A 256 -26.95 -2.54 3.45
CA LEU A 256 -26.83 -2.84 2.02
C LEU A 256 -25.57 -3.67 1.73
N SER A 257 -24.44 -3.34 2.34
CA SER A 257 -23.20 -4.12 2.21
C SER A 257 -23.34 -5.54 2.74
N ARG A 258 -24.07 -5.73 3.86
CA ARG A 258 -24.39 -7.07 4.41
C ARG A 258 -25.38 -7.85 3.54
N MET A 259 -26.28 -7.16 2.83
CA MET A 259 -27.20 -7.79 1.88
C MET A 259 -26.50 -8.19 0.57
N ILE A 260 -25.43 -7.49 0.17
CA ILE A 260 -24.59 -7.82 -0.99
C ILE A 260 -23.38 -8.66 -0.55
N VAL A 261 -23.60 -9.68 0.29
CA VAL A 261 -22.60 -10.75 0.43
C VAL A 261 -22.80 -11.67 -0.76
N SER A 262 -21.90 -11.60 -1.74
CA SER A 262 -21.92 -12.53 -2.85
C SER A 262 -21.68 -13.96 -2.34
N GLU A 263 -22.25 -14.96 -3.02
CA GLU A 263 -22.01 -16.39 -2.73
C GLU A 263 -20.50 -16.70 -2.69
N GLY A 264 -19.71 -16.03 -3.55
CA GLY A 264 -18.25 -16.15 -3.57
C GLY A 264 -17.57 -15.59 -2.33
N LEU A 265 -18.04 -14.47 -1.76
CA LEU A 265 -17.52 -13.95 -0.49
C LEU A 265 -17.85 -14.89 0.67
N GLN A 266 -19.10 -15.37 0.76
CA GLN A 266 -19.50 -16.29 1.82
C GLN A 266 -18.63 -17.56 1.80
N LYS A 267 -18.42 -18.15 0.63
CA LYS A 267 -17.55 -19.31 0.46
C LYS A 267 -16.13 -19.06 1.00
N ILE A 268 -15.55 -17.88 0.75
CA ILE A 268 -14.21 -17.54 1.25
C ILE A 268 -14.22 -17.40 2.79
N LEU A 269 -15.28 -16.81 3.35
CA LEU A 269 -15.43 -16.69 4.80
C LEU A 269 -15.56 -18.07 5.46
N ASP A 270 -16.29 -19.00 4.84
CA ASP A 270 -16.43 -20.38 5.33
C ASP A 270 -15.07 -21.10 5.36
N GLU A 271 -14.26 -20.97 4.29
CA GLU A 271 -12.89 -21.54 4.24
C GLU A 271 -11.97 -20.91 5.31
N LEU A 272 -12.12 -19.61 5.56
CA LEU A 272 -11.40 -18.93 6.64
C LEU A 272 -11.86 -19.40 8.01
N ASP A 273 -13.14 -19.72 8.19
CA ASP A 273 -13.70 -20.17 9.47
C ASP A 273 -13.24 -21.57 9.88
N GLU A 274 -12.83 -22.43 8.94
CA GLU A 274 -12.22 -23.72 9.26
C GLU A 274 -10.91 -23.58 10.06
N VAL A 275 -10.15 -22.50 9.81
CA VAL A 275 -8.84 -22.25 10.43
C VAL A 275 -8.87 -21.10 11.45
N ALA A 276 -9.73 -20.11 11.24
CA ALA A 276 -9.91 -18.91 12.04
C ALA A 276 -11.40 -18.66 12.38
N PRO A 277 -12.01 -19.50 13.25
CA PRO A 277 -13.46 -19.53 13.54
C PRO A 277 -13.94 -18.37 14.44
N GLY A 278 -13.29 -17.21 14.38
CA GLY A 278 -13.59 -16.07 15.23
C GLY A 278 -13.57 -14.77 14.45
N SER A 279 -14.09 -13.73 15.08
CA SER A 279 -14.06 -12.35 14.59
C SER A 279 -13.12 -11.51 15.45
N ILE A 280 -12.69 -10.37 14.93
CA ILE A 280 -11.99 -9.37 15.72
C ILE A 280 -12.96 -8.22 15.97
N ASP A 281 -13.18 -7.92 17.24
CA ASP A 281 -14.07 -6.86 17.68
C ASP A 281 -13.21 -5.74 18.30
N ASN A 282 -13.58 -4.48 18.07
CA ASN A 282 -12.98 -3.35 18.80
C ASN A 282 -13.80 -3.12 20.08
N THR A 283 -13.12 -3.13 21.22
CA THR A 283 -13.74 -2.98 22.54
C THR A 283 -13.00 -1.90 23.34
N HIS A 284 -13.52 -1.53 24.51
CA HIS A 284 -12.81 -0.65 25.44
C HIS A 284 -11.43 -1.19 25.88
N ASP A 285 -11.25 -2.52 25.87
CA ASP A 285 -9.99 -3.19 26.20
C ASP A 285 -9.06 -3.35 24.98
N GLY A 286 -9.41 -2.69 23.87
CA GLY A 286 -8.75 -2.81 22.57
C GLY A 286 -9.40 -3.87 21.67
N TYR A 287 -8.66 -4.24 20.63
CA TYR A 287 -9.04 -5.24 19.65
C TYR A 287 -8.87 -6.65 20.22
N LEU A 288 -9.98 -7.37 20.28
CA LEU A 288 -10.06 -8.72 20.81
C LEU A 288 -10.56 -9.69 19.72
N TYR A 289 -9.94 -10.86 19.65
CA TYR A 289 -10.39 -11.99 18.85
C TYR A 289 -11.36 -12.85 19.65
N ARG A 290 -12.60 -12.95 19.18
CA ARG A 290 -13.69 -13.71 19.81
C ARG A 290 -13.99 -14.96 19.01
N ARG A 291 -13.88 -16.13 19.65
CA ARG A 291 -14.30 -17.40 19.03
C ARG A 291 -15.78 -17.64 19.28
N GLU A 292 -16.56 -17.77 18.21
CA GLU A 292 -18.03 -17.89 18.29
C GLU A 292 -18.48 -19.02 19.23
N LYS A 293 -17.84 -20.19 19.14
CA LYS A 293 -18.23 -21.39 19.90
C LYS A 293 -17.96 -21.30 21.41
N SER A 294 -17.09 -20.40 21.88
CA SER A 294 -16.64 -20.40 23.28
C SER A 294 -17.02 -19.16 24.06
N GLY A 295 -17.42 -18.07 23.38
CA GLY A 295 -17.67 -16.76 23.99
C GLY A 295 -16.42 -16.06 24.57
N LYS A 296 -15.30 -16.78 24.72
CA LYS A 296 -14.03 -16.25 25.21
C LYS A 296 -13.37 -15.36 24.17
N ALA A 297 -12.87 -14.23 24.63
CA ALA A 297 -12.12 -13.27 23.84
C ALA A 297 -10.66 -13.27 24.28
N LEU A 298 -9.75 -13.13 23.32
CA LEU A 298 -8.32 -12.98 23.56
C LEU A 298 -7.86 -11.70 22.87
N SER A 299 -6.87 -11.01 23.44
CA SER A 299 -6.22 -9.91 22.70
C SER A 299 -5.68 -10.41 21.36
N VAL A 300 -5.79 -9.60 20.31
CA VAL A 300 -5.20 -9.94 19.00
C VAL A 300 -3.69 -10.17 19.09
N ASN A 301 -3.01 -9.50 20.03
CA ASN A 301 -1.59 -9.66 20.30
C ASN A 301 -1.23 -11.08 20.76
N SER A 302 -2.16 -11.75 21.45
CA SER A 302 -2.00 -13.11 22.01
C SER A 302 -2.28 -14.22 21.00
N LEU A 303 -2.64 -13.91 19.75
CA LEU A 303 -2.88 -14.93 18.72
C LEU A 303 -1.57 -15.55 18.22
N SER A 304 -1.63 -16.81 17.77
CA SER A 304 -0.50 -17.42 17.05
C SER A 304 -0.30 -16.72 15.71
N THR A 305 0.96 -16.60 15.29
CA THR A 305 1.33 -15.88 14.06
C THR A 305 0.65 -16.46 12.81
N GLY A 306 0.52 -17.78 12.72
CA GLY A 306 -0.21 -18.41 11.62
C GLY A 306 -1.71 -18.07 11.62
N LEU A 307 -2.35 -17.99 12.79
CA LEU A 307 -3.76 -17.57 12.89
C LEU A 307 -3.93 -16.09 12.51
N LYS A 308 -2.97 -15.22 12.87
CA LYS A 308 -2.97 -13.80 12.48
C LYS A 308 -3.02 -13.63 10.95
N ALA A 309 -2.31 -14.46 10.19
CA ALA A 309 -2.31 -14.39 8.72
C ALA A 309 -3.72 -14.57 8.13
N PHE A 310 -4.50 -15.55 8.62
CA PHE A 310 -5.89 -15.74 8.20
C PHE A 310 -6.81 -14.64 8.74
N ALA A 311 -6.63 -14.23 9.99
CA ALA A 311 -7.44 -13.18 10.61
C ALA A 311 -7.30 -11.84 9.89
N ILE A 312 -6.11 -11.52 9.34
CA ILE A 312 -5.87 -10.33 8.51
C ILE A 312 -6.72 -10.39 7.24
N ILE A 313 -6.68 -11.50 6.49
CA ILE A 313 -7.48 -11.67 5.27
C ILE A 313 -8.98 -11.55 5.59
N LYS A 314 -9.45 -12.28 6.62
CA LYS A 314 -10.85 -12.23 7.06
C LYS A 314 -11.27 -10.80 7.41
N ARG A 315 -10.46 -10.08 8.18
CA ARG A 315 -10.75 -8.71 8.59
C ARG A 315 -10.70 -7.72 7.43
N LEU A 316 -9.79 -7.90 6.47
CA LEU A 316 -9.76 -7.09 5.25
C LEU A 316 -11.04 -7.26 4.43
N LEU A 317 -11.57 -8.48 4.31
CA LEU A 317 -12.82 -8.74 3.60
C LEU A 317 -14.01 -8.10 4.32
N LEU A 318 -14.14 -8.33 5.63
CA LEU A 318 -15.24 -7.79 6.43
C LEU A 318 -15.25 -6.25 6.48
N ASN A 319 -14.07 -5.62 6.46
CA ASN A 319 -13.93 -4.16 6.43
C ASN A 319 -14.01 -3.56 5.02
N GLN A 320 -14.22 -4.36 3.97
CA GLN A 320 -14.13 -3.91 2.57
C GLN A 320 -12.78 -3.25 2.23
N GLY A 321 -11.71 -3.68 2.92
CA GLY A 321 -10.33 -3.23 2.69
C GLY A 321 -9.72 -3.78 1.40
N LEU A 322 -10.35 -4.81 0.82
CA LEU A 322 -10.10 -5.33 -0.52
C LEU A 322 -11.36 -5.15 -1.38
N LYS A 323 -11.19 -4.56 -2.55
CA LYS A 323 -12.27 -4.33 -3.52
C LYS A 323 -12.00 -5.11 -4.81
N GLU A 324 -13.02 -5.21 -5.66
CA GLU A 324 -12.84 -5.83 -6.97
C GLU A 324 -11.70 -5.16 -7.77
N ARG A 325 -10.88 -5.98 -8.42
CA ARG A 325 -9.73 -5.56 -9.25
C ARG A 325 -8.61 -4.83 -8.49
N ASP A 326 -8.62 -4.85 -7.16
CA ASP A 326 -7.48 -4.37 -6.37
C ASP A 326 -6.26 -5.30 -6.53
N VAL A 327 -5.10 -4.76 -6.17
CA VAL A 327 -3.83 -5.49 -6.15
C VAL A 327 -3.58 -6.01 -4.73
N LEU A 328 -3.31 -7.31 -4.60
CA LEU A 328 -2.92 -7.95 -3.34
C LEU A 328 -1.50 -8.49 -3.47
N ILE A 329 -0.58 -7.98 -2.67
CA ILE A 329 0.82 -8.42 -2.63
C ILE A 329 1.04 -9.16 -1.33
N LEU A 330 1.49 -10.40 -1.42
CA LEU A 330 1.74 -11.31 -0.31
C LEU A 330 3.23 -11.69 -0.35
N ASP A 331 3.99 -11.21 0.63
CA ASP A 331 5.43 -11.48 0.70
C ASP A 331 5.68 -12.66 1.64
N GLU A 332 6.13 -13.79 1.08
CA GLU A 332 6.40 -15.04 1.79
C GLU A 332 5.32 -15.42 2.84
N PRO A 333 4.03 -15.46 2.44
CA PRO A 333 2.92 -15.67 3.38
C PRO A 333 2.97 -17.03 4.10
N GLU A 334 3.76 -17.98 3.62
CA GLU A 334 3.90 -19.33 4.15
C GLU A 334 4.80 -19.44 5.40
N VAL A 335 5.68 -18.47 5.66
CA VAL A 335 6.77 -18.55 6.67
C VAL A 335 6.27 -18.96 8.05
N HIS A 336 5.09 -18.47 8.44
CA HIS A 336 4.52 -18.71 9.77
C HIS A 336 3.38 -19.73 9.79
N LEU A 337 3.16 -20.44 8.68
CA LEU A 337 2.07 -21.39 8.51
C LEU A 337 2.56 -22.83 8.64
N HIS A 338 1.82 -23.62 9.42
CA HIS A 338 1.96 -25.07 9.41
C HIS A 338 1.67 -25.60 7.98
N PRO A 339 2.30 -26.69 7.48
CA PRO A 339 2.11 -27.18 6.11
C PRO A 339 0.66 -27.33 5.67
N LYS A 340 -0.21 -27.92 6.52
CA LYS A 340 -1.66 -28.00 6.24
C LYS A 340 -2.34 -26.64 6.04
N TRP A 341 -1.88 -25.61 6.75
CA TRP A 341 -2.39 -24.25 6.60
C TRP A 341 -1.82 -23.54 5.37
N GLN A 342 -0.63 -23.91 4.90
CA GLN A 342 -0.10 -23.43 3.62
C GLN A 342 -1.02 -23.85 2.47
N LEU A 343 -1.51 -25.10 2.46
CA LEU A 343 -2.50 -25.57 1.49
C LEU A 343 -3.79 -24.73 1.53
N LYS A 344 -4.36 -24.52 2.72
CA LYS A 344 -5.57 -23.71 2.89
C LYS A 344 -5.36 -22.25 2.48
N TYR A 345 -4.22 -21.67 2.82
CA TYR A 345 -3.90 -20.28 2.45
C TYR A 345 -3.76 -20.11 0.93
N ALA A 346 -3.14 -21.08 0.25
CA ALA A 346 -3.06 -21.12 -1.21
C ALA A 346 -4.45 -21.21 -1.86
N GLU A 347 -5.33 -22.06 -1.34
CA GLU A 347 -6.72 -22.14 -1.81
C GLU A 347 -7.47 -20.81 -1.63
N ILE A 348 -7.34 -20.18 -0.46
CA ILE A 348 -7.96 -18.87 -0.18
C ILE A 348 -7.47 -17.80 -1.17
N ILE A 349 -6.18 -17.77 -1.50
CA ILE A 349 -5.63 -16.85 -2.51
C ILE A 349 -6.31 -17.04 -3.87
N VAL A 350 -6.47 -18.30 -4.31
CA VAL A 350 -7.12 -18.63 -5.58
C VAL A 350 -8.59 -18.20 -5.57
N LEU A 351 -9.31 -18.44 -4.47
CA LEU A 351 -10.69 -18.00 -4.32
C LEU A 351 -10.82 -16.47 -4.30
N LEU A 352 -9.91 -15.76 -3.64
CA LEU A 352 -9.88 -14.30 -3.63
C LEU A 352 -9.71 -13.73 -5.04
N GLN A 353 -8.76 -14.28 -5.81
CA GLN A 353 -8.57 -13.89 -7.20
C GLN A 353 -9.84 -14.15 -8.02
N LYS A 354 -10.44 -15.34 -7.89
CA LYS A 354 -11.63 -15.73 -8.65
C LYS A 354 -12.85 -14.87 -8.33
N THR A 355 -13.09 -14.60 -7.05
CA THR A 355 -14.30 -13.88 -6.58
C THR A 355 -14.22 -12.38 -6.85
N PHE A 356 -13.06 -11.76 -6.60
CA PHE A 356 -12.90 -10.30 -6.70
C PHE A 356 -12.14 -9.85 -7.96
N ASN A 357 -11.70 -10.79 -8.80
CA ASN A 357 -10.83 -10.52 -9.94
C ASN A 357 -9.58 -9.72 -9.54
N LEU A 358 -8.96 -10.09 -8.41
CA LEU A 358 -7.77 -9.42 -7.90
C LEU A 358 -6.57 -9.68 -8.80
N THR A 359 -5.64 -8.72 -8.82
CA THR A 359 -4.26 -9.01 -9.25
C THR A 359 -3.47 -9.40 -8.01
N VAL A 360 -3.12 -10.66 -7.87
CA VAL A 360 -2.37 -11.19 -6.73
C VAL A 360 -0.91 -11.40 -7.12
N VAL A 361 0.01 -10.83 -6.35
CA VAL A 361 1.44 -11.14 -6.44
C VAL A 361 1.87 -11.84 -5.17
N VAL A 362 2.45 -13.02 -5.32
CA VAL A 362 2.97 -13.83 -4.22
C VAL A 362 4.47 -13.99 -4.40
N THR A 363 5.26 -13.68 -3.39
CA THR A 363 6.66 -14.12 -3.34
C THR A 363 6.74 -15.34 -2.43
N THR A 364 7.61 -16.29 -2.76
CA THR A 364 7.77 -17.50 -1.96
C THR A 364 9.17 -18.08 -2.13
N HIS A 365 9.66 -18.77 -1.09
CA HIS A 365 10.82 -19.65 -1.18
C HIS A 365 10.43 -21.12 -1.01
N SER A 366 9.12 -21.41 -0.92
CA SER A 366 8.57 -22.74 -0.67
C SER A 366 8.07 -23.37 -1.97
N SER A 367 8.75 -24.44 -2.39
CA SER A 367 8.26 -25.30 -3.48
C SER A 367 6.88 -25.88 -3.17
N HIS A 368 6.65 -26.27 -1.91
CA HIS A 368 5.37 -26.85 -1.48
C HIS A 368 4.22 -25.84 -1.58
N PHE A 369 4.44 -24.58 -1.21
CA PHE A 369 3.41 -23.56 -1.30
C PHE A 369 3.10 -23.20 -2.76
N LEU A 370 4.13 -23.14 -3.61
CA LEU A 370 3.96 -22.95 -5.05
C LEU A 370 3.15 -24.08 -5.70
N GLU A 371 3.46 -25.33 -5.34
CA GLU A 371 2.73 -26.51 -5.79
C GLU A 371 1.26 -26.46 -5.36
N ALA A 372 0.99 -26.04 -4.12
CA ALA A 372 -0.37 -25.84 -3.62
C ALA A 372 -1.13 -24.79 -4.44
N LEU A 373 -0.49 -23.63 -4.73
CA LEU A 373 -1.10 -22.60 -5.57
C LEU A 373 -1.44 -23.11 -6.98
N ASP A 374 -0.51 -23.82 -7.62
CA ASP A 374 -0.75 -24.43 -8.93
C ASP A 374 -1.89 -25.47 -8.88
N LEU A 375 -1.89 -26.35 -7.89
CA LEU A 375 -2.94 -27.35 -7.69
C LEU A 375 -4.32 -26.69 -7.54
N TYR A 376 -4.46 -25.73 -6.63
CA TYR A 376 -5.75 -25.07 -6.39
C TYR A 376 -6.19 -24.20 -7.57
N SER A 377 -5.26 -23.58 -8.31
CA SER A 377 -5.60 -22.86 -9.55
C SER A 377 -6.24 -23.79 -10.58
N LYS A 378 -5.76 -25.04 -10.69
CA LYS A 378 -6.34 -26.05 -11.59
C LYS A 378 -7.71 -26.53 -11.08
N ILE A 379 -7.83 -26.82 -9.78
CA ILE A 379 -9.10 -27.24 -9.15
C ILE A 379 -10.20 -26.19 -9.38
N HIS A 380 -9.87 -24.92 -9.16
CA HIS A 380 -10.84 -23.81 -9.28
C HIS A 380 -10.93 -23.23 -10.70
N LYS A 381 -10.19 -23.78 -11.67
CA LYS A 381 -10.18 -23.39 -13.09
C LYS A 381 -9.77 -21.93 -13.33
N THR A 382 -8.66 -21.53 -12.73
CA THR A 382 -8.03 -20.19 -12.87
C THR A 382 -6.56 -20.28 -13.28
N SER A 383 -6.09 -21.45 -13.73
CA SER A 383 -4.70 -21.64 -14.14
C SER A 383 -4.29 -20.84 -15.38
N ASP A 384 -5.26 -20.42 -16.21
CA ASP A 384 -5.06 -19.57 -17.39
C ASP A 384 -4.65 -18.13 -17.05
N VAL A 385 -5.02 -17.68 -15.85
CA VAL A 385 -4.68 -16.37 -15.27
C VAL A 385 -3.56 -16.47 -14.23
N CYS A 386 -2.83 -17.59 -14.20
CA CYS A 386 -1.67 -17.78 -13.34
C CYS A 386 -0.36 -17.63 -14.11
N SER A 387 0.64 -17.01 -13.51
CA SER A 387 1.99 -16.88 -14.06
C SER A 387 3.04 -17.12 -12.98
N TYR A 388 4.08 -17.85 -13.34
CA TYR A 388 5.12 -18.30 -12.41
C TYR A 388 6.48 -17.82 -12.88
N TYR A 389 7.23 -17.22 -11.97
CA TYR A 389 8.53 -16.64 -12.23
C TYR A 389 9.59 -17.22 -11.30
N PHE A 390 10.75 -17.54 -11.86
CA PHE A 390 11.93 -17.92 -11.10
C PHE A 390 12.87 -16.73 -10.97
N ALA A 391 13.15 -16.32 -9.73
CA ALA A 391 14.06 -15.23 -9.39
C ALA A 391 15.42 -15.80 -8.99
N SER A 392 16.47 -15.39 -9.72
CA SER A 392 17.84 -15.90 -9.51
C SER A 392 18.89 -14.80 -9.74
N CYS A 393 20.04 -14.95 -9.09
CA CYS A 393 21.20 -14.11 -9.36
C CYS A 393 21.82 -14.48 -10.71
N ILE A 394 22.26 -13.47 -11.45
CA ILE A 394 22.98 -13.63 -12.70
C ILE A 394 24.36 -14.23 -12.38
N GLN A 395 24.84 -15.15 -13.22
CA GLN A 395 26.14 -15.78 -13.01
C GLN A 395 27.26 -14.74 -12.83
N ASN A 396 28.05 -14.90 -11.76
CA ASN A 396 29.16 -14.01 -11.39
C ASN A 396 28.76 -12.55 -11.12
N SER A 397 27.51 -12.30 -10.70
CA SER A 397 27.02 -10.97 -10.35
C SER A 397 26.00 -11.06 -9.20
N ASP A 398 25.94 -10.03 -8.36
CA ASP A 398 24.90 -9.90 -7.31
C ASP A 398 23.57 -9.38 -7.87
N LEU A 399 23.51 -9.12 -9.18
CA LEU A 399 22.31 -8.66 -9.87
C LEU A 399 21.32 -9.80 -10.08
N VAL A 400 20.04 -9.45 -10.02
CA VAL A 400 18.92 -10.38 -10.09
C VAL A 400 18.23 -10.30 -11.45
N SER A 401 17.78 -11.46 -11.94
CA SER A 401 16.91 -11.62 -13.10
C SER A 401 15.70 -12.50 -12.78
N PHE A 402 14.65 -12.37 -13.60
CA PHE A 402 13.39 -13.08 -13.44
C PHE A 402 13.02 -13.80 -14.74
N GLU A 403 12.92 -15.12 -14.69
CA GLU A 403 12.52 -15.96 -15.82
C GLU A 403 11.06 -16.38 -15.67
N ASN A 404 10.23 -16.21 -16.71
CA ASN A 404 8.89 -16.80 -16.73
C ASN A 404 9.00 -18.31 -16.97
N VAL A 405 8.59 -19.10 -15.99
CA VAL A 405 8.64 -20.57 -16.00
C VAL A 405 7.24 -21.19 -15.89
N THR A 406 6.22 -20.44 -16.31
CA THR A 406 4.83 -20.93 -16.38
C THR A 406 4.76 -22.20 -17.24
N GLY A 407 4.26 -23.29 -16.68
CA GLY A 407 4.25 -24.61 -17.32
C GLY A 407 5.56 -25.41 -17.21
N GLN A 408 6.59 -24.88 -16.54
CA GLN A 408 7.90 -25.51 -16.32
C GLN A 408 8.35 -25.40 -14.85
N LEU A 409 7.43 -25.63 -13.91
CA LEU A 409 7.68 -25.46 -12.46
C LEU A 409 8.81 -26.35 -11.91
N GLU A 410 9.12 -27.45 -12.60
CA GLU A 410 10.27 -28.32 -12.30
C GLU A 410 11.58 -27.54 -12.13
N LYS A 411 11.78 -26.46 -12.90
CA LYS A 411 12.95 -25.57 -12.79
C LYS A 411 13.04 -24.90 -11.41
N ILE A 412 11.90 -24.54 -10.82
CA ILE A 412 11.86 -23.96 -9.47
C ILE A 412 12.13 -25.06 -8.45
N TYR A 413 11.46 -26.21 -8.59
CA TYR A 413 11.58 -27.31 -7.64
C TYR A 413 13.00 -27.86 -7.54
N SER A 414 13.68 -28.05 -8.66
CA SER A 414 15.08 -28.53 -8.67
C SER A 414 16.04 -27.62 -7.91
N ASN A 415 15.77 -26.31 -7.91
CA ASN A 415 16.61 -25.32 -7.24
C ASN A 415 16.26 -25.14 -5.76
N LEU A 416 14.97 -25.25 -5.40
CA LEU A 416 14.53 -25.07 -4.01
C LEU A 416 14.72 -26.32 -3.13
N VAL A 417 14.88 -27.51 -3.71
CA VAL A 417 15.05 -28.79 -2.97
C VAL A 417 16.51 -29.09 -2.62
N GLN A 418 17.48 -28.33 -3.15
CA GLN A 418 18.92 -28.50 -2.86
C GLN A 418 19.28 -28.59 -1.36
N PRO A 419 18.67 -27.82 -0.44
CA PRO A 419 19.00 -27.92 0.99
C PRO A 419 18.72 -29.29 1.62
N SER A 420 17.77 -30.07 1.09
CA SER A 420 17.50 -31.43 1.60
C SER A 420 18.63 -32.40 1.24
N PHE A 421 19.22 -32.24 0.04
CA PHE A 421 20.39 -33.03 -0.36
C PHE A 421 21.63 -32.66 0.46
N LEU A 422 21.76 -31.41 0.90
CA LEU A 422 22.80 -30.98 1.82
C LEU A 422 22.73 -31.71 3.17
N ILE A 423 21.52 -32.04 3.66
CA ILE A 423 21.39 -32.85 4.89
C ILE A 423 21.95 -34.24 4.66
N ASP A 424 21.62 -34.88 3.54
CA ASP A 424 22.14 -36.20 3.19
C ASP A 424 23.67 -36.19 3.00
N GLU A 425 24.22 -35.16 2.35
CA GLU A 425 25.67 -34.95 2.22
C GLU A 425 26.35 -34.74 3.58
N ILE A 426 25.74 -33.97 4.47
CA ILE A 426 26.26 -33.75 5.83
C ILE A 426 26.21 -35.06 6.63
N LYS A 427 25.10 -35.80 6.56
CA LYS A 427 24.96 -37.11 7.19
C LYS A 427 26.04 -38.08 6.74
N GLU A 428 26.27 -38.15 5.43
CA GLU A 428 27.33 -38.97 4.84
C GLU A 428 28.72 -38.53 5.30
N LYS A 429 29.00 -37.21 5.26
CA LYS A 429 30.28 -36.63 5.69
C LYS A 429 30.62 -36.89 7.16
N TYR A 430 29.61 -36.93 8.03
CA TYR A 430 29.79 -37.11 9.48
C TYR A 430 29.45 -38.51 9.98
N GLY A 431 29.04 -39.44 9.10
CA GLY A 431 28.66 -40.80 9.47
C GLY A 431 27.45 -40.86 10.42
N VAL A 432 26.50 -39.95 10.26
CA VAL A 432 25.28 -39.86 11.07
C VAL A 432 24.11 -40.36 10.25
N GLU A 433 23.52 -41.51 10.61
CA GLU A 433 22.30 -42.04 9.99
C GLU A 433 21.05 -41.20 10.30
#